data_AF-A0A7H0SKX0-F1
#
_entry.id   AF-A0A7H0SKX0-F1
#
_cell.length_a   1.000
_cell.length_b   1.000
_cell.length_c   1.000
_cell.angle_alpha   90.00
_cell.angle_beta   90.00
_cell.angle_gamma   90.00
#
_symmetry.space_group_name_H-M   'P 1'
#
loop_
_entity.id
_entity.type
_entity.pdbx_description
1 polymer ?
#
loop_
_entity_poly.entity_id
_entity_poly.type
_entity_poly.pdbx_seq_one_letter_code
_entity_poly.pdbx_strand_id
1 'polypeptide(L)'
;MLISEEDARLLVERGERYSRNAARFPMSWLGYCMICGSGVFYLLGVSTSGYHLPLVFWVIFALWTAAGLALSILLGVWSRCVPAGFGKRWTVMMMLWTFAWILTVSWAATLESRFVLILGVLYVVLAVVGPVWELAAMRSGK
;
A
#
# COMPACT_ATOMS: atom_id res chain seq x y z
N MET A 1 -22.48 -6.34 -39.52
CA MET A 1 -21.52 -5.23 -39.68
C MET A 1 -20.32 -5.59 -38.82
N LEU A 2 -19.27 -6.17 -39.44
CA LEU A 2 -18.05 -6.54 -38.73
C LEU A 2 -17.20 -5.26 -38.62
N ILE A 3 -16.85 -4.88 -37.40
CA ILE A 3 -15.94 -3.77 -37.13
C ILE A 3 -14.58 -4.14 -37.74
N SER A 4 -14.00 -3.24 -38.54
CA SER A 4 -12.63 -3.39 -39.06
C SER A 4 -11.66 -3.52 -37.89
N GLU A 5 -10.61 -4.33 -38.04
CA GLU A 5 -9.56 -4.49 -37.02
C GLU A 5 -8.94 -3.13 -36.62
N GLU A 6 -8.90 -2.20 -37.57
CA GLU A 6 -8.37 -0.85 -37.40
C GLU A 6 -9.33 0.04 -36.59
N ASP A 7 -10.64 -0.07 -36.84
CA ASP A 7 -11.68 0.61 -36.08
C ASP A 7 -11.75 0.09 -34.63
N ALA A 8 -11.54 -1.21 -34.43
CA ALA A 8 -11.46 -1.82 -33.11
C ALA A 8 -10.26 -1.28 -32.32
N ARG A 9 -9.07 -1.17 -32.95
CA ARG A 9 -7.88 -0.57 -32.33
C ARG A 9 -8.11 0.89 -31.95
N LEU A 10 -8.70 1.68 -32.86
CA LEU A 10 -9.03 3.09 -32.60
C LEU A 10 -10.02 3.28 -31.45
N LEU A 11 -11.01 2.39 -31.31
CA LEU A 11 -11.96 2.41 -30.20
C LEU A 11 -11.31 2.08 -28.86
N VAL A 12 -10.40 1.10 -28.84
CA VAL A 12 -9.59 0.77 -27.64
C VAL A 12 -8.71 1.95 -27.27
N GLU A 13 -8.00 2.55 -28.23
CA GLU A 13 -7.10 3.68 -27.99
C GLU A 13 -7.84 4.91 -27.43
N ARG A 14 -9.03 5.21 -27.97
CA ARG A 14 -9.91 6.28 -27.43
C ARG A 14 -10.40 5.93 -26.03
N GLY A 15 -10.83 4.69 -25.81
CA GLY A 15 -11.25 4.21 -24.49
C GLY A 15 -10.15 4.37 -23.44
N GLU A 16 -8.91 4.02 -23.77
CA GLU A 16 -7.75 4.22 -22.91
C GLU A 16 -7.45 5.69 -22.65
N ARG A 17 -7.62 6.56 -23.67
CA ARG A 17 -7.39 8.01 -23.52
C ARG A 17 -8.44 8.66 -22.60
N TYR A 18 -9.71 8.29 -22.73
CA TYR A 18 -10.77 8.79 -21.85
C TYR A 18 -10.66 8.22 -20.44
N SER A 19 -10.34 6.94 -20.29
CA SER A 19 -10.06 6.32 -18.99
C SER A 19 -8.90 7.02 -18.27
N ARG A 20 -7.80 7.33 -18.99
CA ARG A 20 -6.65 8.08 -18.45
C ARG A 20 -7.01 9.48 -17.96
N ASN A 21 -7.83 10.22 -18.70
CA ASN A 21 -8.26 11.57 -18.31
C ASN A 21 -9.30 11.57 -17.18
N ALA A 22 -10.01 10.46 -16.96
CA ALA A 22 -10.98 10.29 -15.89
C ALA A 22 -10.38 9.67 -14.61
N ALA A 23 -9.22 9.02 -14.69
CA ALA A 23 -8.56 8.36 -13.57
C ALA A 23 -8.13 9.38 -12.51
N ARG A 24 -8.58 9.16 -11.27
CA ARG A 24 -8.21 9.97 -10.10
C ARG A 24 -7.19 9.21 -9.26
N PHE A 25 -6.48 9.94 -8.40
CA PHE A 25 -5.58 9.34 -7.41
C PHE A 25 -6.35 8.30 -6.56
N PRO A 26 -5.91 7.03 -6.53
CA PRO A 26 -6.55 5.97 -5.74
C PRO A 26 -6.46 6.27 -4.24
N MET A 27 -7.61 6.48 -3.60
CA MET A 27 -7.65 6.75 -2.15
C MET A 27 -7.33 5.52 -1.29
N SER A 28 -7.24 4.33 -1.88
CA SER A 28 -6.76 3.11 -1.25
C SER A 28 -5.35 3.23 -0.66
N TRP A 29 -4.54 4.16 -1.15
CA TRP A 29 -3.25 4.49 -0.56
C TRP A 29 -3.34 5.01 0.89
N LEU A 30 -4.47 5.61 1.29
CA LEU A 30 -4.68 6.01 2.69
C LEU A 30 -4.74 4.80 3.62
N GLY A 31 -5.44 3.74 3.20
CA GLY A 31 -5.47 2.48 3.94
C GLY A 31 -4.10 1.79 3.95
N TYR A 32 -3.33 1.89 2.86
CA TYR A 32 -1.94 1.42 2.84
C TYR A 32 -1.04 2.17 3.83
N CYS A 33 -1.19 3.49 3.98
CA CYS A 33 -0.48 4.25 5.00
C CYS A 33 -0.84 3.77 6.42
N MET A 34 -2.12 3.45 6.68
CA MET A 34 -2.52 2.85 7.96
C MET A 34 -1.85 1.50 8.20
N ILE A 35 -1.77 0.65 7.16
CA ILE A 35 -1.06 -0.64 7.20
C ILE A 35 0.43 -0.43 7.51
N CYS A 36 1.08 0.56 6.91
CA CYS A 36 2.48 0.89 7.27
C CYS A 36 2.61 1.36 8.72
N GLY A 37 1.64 2.12 9.22
CA GLY A 37 1.59 2.56 10.61
C GLY A 37 1.51 1.42 11.63
N SER A 38 0.94 0.26 11.27
CA SER A 38 0.87 -0.89 12.20
C SER A 38 2.25 -1.44 12.53
N GLY A 39 3.18 -1.43 11.58
CA GLY A 39 4.59 -1.81 11.82
C GLY A 39 5.27 -0.90 12.83
N VAL A 40 4.99 0.41 12.78
CA VAL A 40 5.52 1.39 13.74
C VAL A 40 4.92 1.16 15.14
N PHE A 41 3.62 0.90 15.25
CA PHE A 41 3.00 0.60 16.54
C PHE A 41 3.54 -0.68 17.18
N TYR A 42 3.80 -1.72 16.38
CA TYR A 42 4.43 -2.93 16.86
C TYR A 42 5.85 -2.66 17.38
N LEU A 43 6.68 -1.94 16.60
CA LEU A 43 8.03 -1.55 17.01
C LEU A 43 8.05 -0.74 18.30
N LEU A 44 7.11 0.21 18.46
CA LEU A 44 6.94 0.96 19.70
C LEU A 44 6.59 0.02 20.86
N GLY A 45 5.63 -0.88 20.67
CA GLY A 45 5.27 -1.89 21.66
C GLY A 45 6.45 -2.74 22.11
N VAL A 46 7.28 -3.21 21.16
CA VAL A 46 8.48 -4.01 21.45
C VAL A 46 9.49 -3.17 22.23
N SER A 47 9.69 -1.91 21.84
CA SER A 47 10.63 -1.00 22.52
C SER A 47 10.21 -0.67 23.95
N THR A 48 8.91 -0.64 24.26
CA THR A 48 8.38 -0.30 25.59
C THR A 48 8.16 -1.49 26.49
N SER A 49 7.81 -2.66 25.94
CA SER A 49 7.39 -3.84 26.70
C SER A 49 8.37 -5.01 26.59
N GLY A 50 9.44 -4.85 25.80
CA GLY A 50 10.38 -5.92 25.48
C GLY A 50 9.80 -6.92 24.48
N TYR A 51 10.54 -8.00 24.25
CA TYR A 51 10.19 -9.02 23.25
C TYR A 51 8.86 -9.74 23.55
N HIS A 52 8.53 -9.92 24.83
CA HIS A 52 7.28 -10.54 25.25
C HIS A 52 6.13 -9.52 25.22
N LEU A 53 5.68 -9.18 24.02
CA LEU A 53 4.52 -8.31 23.83
C LEU A 53 3.29 -8.92 24.49
N PRO A 54 2.60 -8.20 25.39
CA PRO A 54 1.29 -8.62 25.87
C PRO A 54 0.29 -8.80 24.72
N LEU A 55 -0.63 -9.76 24.87
CA LEU A 55 -1.65 -10.09 23.85
C LEU A 55 -2.42 -8.85 23.35
N VAL A 56 -2.64 -7.86 24.22
CA VAL A 56 -3.35 -6.61 23.86
C VAL A 56 -2.68 -5.87 22.69
N PHE A 57 -1.35 -5.87 22.60
CA PHE A 57 -0.64 -5.21 21.50
C PHE A 57 -0.81 -5.96 20.18
N TRP A 58 -0.85 -7.30 20.23
CA TRP A 58 -1.16 -8.12 19.05
C TRP A 58 -2.58 -7.87 18.55
N VAL A 59 -3.55 -7.73 19.46
CA VAL A 59 -4.94 -7.40 19.10
C VAL A 59 -5.03 -6.00 18.48
N ILE A 60 -4.40 -4.99 19.10
CA ILE A 60 -4.38 -3.63 18.55
C ILE A 60 -3.74 -3.60 17.16
N PHE A 61 -2.59 -4.27 17.00
CA PHE A 61 -1.90 -4.39 15.71
C PHE A 61 -2.80 -5.05 14.64
N ALA A 62 -3.43 -6.17 14.98
CA ALA A 62 -4.29 -6.92 14.07
C ALA A 62 -5.52 -6.09 13.66
N LEU A 63 -6.19 -5.44 14.62
CA LEU A 63 -7.33 -4.57 14.36
C LEU A 63 -6.95 -3.36 13.50
N TRP A 64 -5.81 -2.72 13.77
CA TRP A 64 -5.33 -1.58 13.00
C TRP A 64 -4.99 -1.97 11.56
N THR A 65 -4.29 -3.10 11.38
CA THR A 65 -3.95 -3.63 10.06
C THR A 65 -5.22 -4.02 9.28
N ALA A 66 -6.17 -4.68 9.94
CA ALA A 66 -7.47 -5.04 9.37
C ALA A 66 -8.27 -3.79 8.97
N ALA A 67 -8.28 -2.75 9.81
CA ALA A 67 -8.92 -1.48 9.50
C ALA A 67 -8.27 -0.79 8.28
N GLY A 68 -6.94 -0.80 8.17
CA GLY A 68 -6.22 -0.27 7.01
C GLY A 68 -6.53 -1.05 5.72
N LEU A 69 -6.62 -2.39 5.80
CA LEU A 69 -7.04 -3.23 4.67
C LEU A 69 -8.50 -2.94 4.27
N ALA A 70 -9.41 -2.90 5.25
CA ALA A 70 -10.82 -2.59 5.00
C ALA A 70 -10.99 -1.21 4.37
N LEU A 71 -10.28 -0.20 4.87
CA LEU A 71 -10.30 1.15 4.29
C LEU A 71 -9.74 1.15 2.86
N SER A 72 -8.65 0.42 2.61
CA SER A 72 -8.07 0.28 1.26
C SER A 72 -9.09 -0.31 0.28
N ILE A 73 -9.81 -1.34 0.70
CA ILE A 73 -10.83 -2.02 -0.11
C ILE A 73 -12.02 -1.10 -0.34
N LEU A 74 -12.58 -0.49 0.72
CA LEU A 74 -13.74 0.41 0.61
C LEU A 74 -13.46 1.59 -0.31
N LEU A 75 -12.30 2.23 -0.15
CA LEU A 75 -11.90 3.35 -1.00
C LEU A 75 -11.56 2.92 -2.43
N GLY A 76 -11.07 1.68 -2.61
CA GLY A 76 -10.89 1.06 -3.92
C GLY A 76 -12.22 0.84 -4.64
N VAL A 77 -13.22 0.25 -3.96
CA VAL A 77 -14.56 0.02 -4.52
C VAL A 77 -15.27 1.33 -4.86
N TRP A 78 -15.08 2.38 -4.05
CA TRP A 78 -15.70 3.69 -4.29
C TRP A 78 -14.97 4.51 -5.36
N SER A 79 -13.75 4.12 -5.75
CA SER A 79 -13.03 4.75 -6.84
C SER A 79 -13.61 4.29 -8.19
N ARG A 80 -14.46 5.13 -8.78
CA ARG A 80 -15.17 4.83 -10.05
C ARG A 80 -14.24 4.59 -11.25
N CYS A 81 -13.00 5.09 -11.18
CA CYS A 81 -11.99 4.90 -12.22
C CYS A 81 -10.65 4.59 -11.57
N VAL A 82 -10.14 3.37 -11.79
CA VAL A 82 -8.83 2.92 -11.29
C VAL A 82 -7.78 3.13 -12.40
N PRO A 83 -6.65 3.81 -12.12
CA PRO A 83 -5.58 3.97 -13.09
C PRO A 83 -5.05 2.62 -13.60
N ALA A 84 -4.66 2.57 -14.87
CA ALA A 84 -3.98 1.41 -15.44
C ALA A 84 -2.73 1.06 -14.61
N GLY A 85 -2.52 -0.23 -14.35
CA GLY A 85 -1.37 -0.71 -13.57
C GLY A 85 -1.44 -0.50 -12.05
N PHE A 86 -2.49 0.14 -11.52
CA PHE A 86 -2.65 0.35 -10.07
C PHE A 86 -2.57 -0.96 -9.29
N GLY A 87 -3.29 -2.00 -9.73
CA GLY A 87 -3.31 -3.30 -9.04
C GLY A 87 -1.92 -3.95 -8.93
N LYS A 88 -1.06 -3.76 -9.95
CA LYS A 88 0.33 -4.25 -9.92
C LYS A 88 1.16 -3.47 -8.90
N ARG A 89 1.08 -2.13 -8.93
CA ARG A 89 1.82 -1.25 -8.00
C ARG A 89 1.40 -1.49 -6.56
N TRP A 90 0.10 -1.59 -6.30
CA TRP A 90 -0.44 -1.89 -4.98
C TRP A 90 0.03 -3.26 -4.47
N THR A 91 -0.02 -4.28 -5.31
CA THR A 91 0.45 -5.63 -4.97
C THR A 91 1.96 -5.65 -4.66
N VAL A 92 2.78 -4.93 -5.41
CA VAL A 92 4.22 -4.77 -5.13
C VAL A 92 4.44 -4.11 -3.76
N MET A 93 3.72 -3.03 -3.47
CA MET A 93 3.86 -2.33 -2.18
C MET A 93 3.38 -3.18 -0.99
N MET A 94 2.37 -4.03 -1.17
CA MET A 94 1.95 -5.00 -0.16
C MET A 94 3.00 -6.09 0.05
N MET A 95 3.64 -6.59 -1.01
CA MET A 95 4.75 -7.54 -0.87
C MET A 95 5.93 -6.93 -0.10
N LEU A 96 6.29 -5.68 -0.40
CA LEU A 96 7.35 -4.96 0.32
C LEU A 96 7.00 -4.76 1.80
N TRP A 97 5.75 -4.40 2.09
CA TRP A 97 5.27 -4.28 3.47
C TRP A 97 5.32 -5.63 4.20
N THR A 98 4.86 -6.71 3.57
CA THR A 98 4.90 -8.07 4.15
C THR A 98 6.33 -8.51 4.44
N PHE A 99 7.26 -8.21 3.52
CA PHE A 99 8.68 -8.50 3.73
C PHE A 99 9.25 -7.70 4.91
N ALA A 100 8.97 -6.39 4.99
CA ALA A 100 9.36 -5.55 6.12
C ALA A 100 8.76 -6.06 7.45
N TRP A 101 7.52 -6.55 7.43
CA TRP A 101 6.86 -7.16 8.57
C TRP A 101 7.55 -8.45 9.04
N ILE A 102 7.85 -9.37 8.12
CA ILE A 102 8.58 -10.59 8.45
C ILE A 102 9.92 -10.25 9.09
N LEU A 103 10.68 -9.32 8.50
CA LEU A 103 11.95 -8.85 9.08
C LEU A 103 11.76 -8.30 10.49
N THR A 104 10.73 -7.47 10.70
CA THR A 104 10.43 -6.87 12.00
C THR A 104 10.14 -7.92 13.07
N VAL A 105 9.31 -8.91 12.77
CA VAL A 105 8.96 -9.97 13.72
C VAL A 105 10.13 -10.93 13.96
N SER A 106 10.87 -11.29 12.90
CA SER A 106 12.02 -12.21 13.01
C SER A 106 13.19 -11.61 13.79
N TRP A 107 13.43 -10.30 13.68
CA TRP A 107 14.49 -9.62 14.41
C TRP A 107 14.04 -9.01 15.74
N ALA A 108 12.74 -9.05 16.08
CA ALA A 108 12.18 -8.44 17.30
C ALA A 108 12.94 -8.80 18.59
N ALA A 109 13.49 -10.01 18.68
CA ALA A 109 14.25 -10.48 19.85
C ALA A 109 15.65 -9.86 19.99
N THR A 110 16.23 -9.35 18.90
CA THR A 110 17.60 -8.86 18.81
C THR A 110 17.68 -7.37 18.48
N LEU A 111 16.54 -6.67 18.49
CA LEU A 111 16.47 -5.25 18.15
C LEU A 111 17.22 -4.39 19.18
N GLU A 112 18.49 -4.11 18.90
CA GLU A 112 19.14 -2.92 19.42
C GLU A 112 18.33 -1.67 19.04
N SER A 113 18.36 -0.63 19.87
CA SER A 113 17.56 0.59 19.69
C SER A 113 17.74 1.24 18.31
N ARG A 114 18.92 1.06 17.68
CA ARG A 114 19.24 1.54 16.32
C ARG A 114 18.46 0.80 15.24
N PHE A 115 18.24 -0.50 15.41
CA PHE A 115 17.48 -1.33 14.47
C PHE A 115 15.98 -0.98 14.49
N VAL A 116 15.43 -0.62 15.66
CA VAL A 116 14.05 -0.12 15.79
C VAL A 116 13.85 1.15 14.96
N LEU A 117 14.79 2.09 15.03
CA LEU A 117 14.73 3.33 14.25
C LEU A 117 14.81 3.07 12.74
N ILE A 118 15.70 2.19 12.29
CA ILE A 118 15.84 1.83 10.87
C ILE A 118 14.54 1.22 10.33
N LEU A 119 13.95 0.26 11.05
CA LEU A 119 12.69 -0.36 10.65
C LEU A 119 11.52 0.64 10.69
N GLY A 120 11.49 1.54 11.68
CA GLY A 120 10.51 2.63 11.73
C GLY A 120 10.59 3.54 10.51
N VAL A 121 11.81 3.97 10.13
CA VAL A 121 12.05 4.75 8.92
C VAL A 121 11.63 3.98 7.67
N LEU A 122 11.92 2.67 7.60
CA LEU A 122 11.49 1.82 6.48
C LEU A 122 9.96 1.85 6.30
N TYR A 123 9.18 1.73 7.37
CA TYR A 123 7.72 1.83 7.28
C TYR A 123 7.24 3.21 6.82
N VAL A 124 7.88 4.28 7.27
CA VAL A 124 7.57 5.64 6.81
C VAL A 124 7.89 5.80 5.32
N VAL A 125 9.04 5.28 4.87
CA VAL A 125 9.43 5.30 3.46
C VAL A 125 8.42 4.52 2.62
N LEU A 126 8.02 3.32 3.04
CA LEU A 126 7.00 2.53 2.35
C LEU A 126 5.69 3.31 2.22
N ALA A 127 5.23 3.93 3.32
CA ALA A 127 4.00 4.73 3.34
C ALA A 127 4.00 5.87 2.32
N VAL A 128 5.17 6.43 1.98
CA VAL A 128 5.31 7.55 1.02
C VAL A 128 5.58 7.06 -0.40
N VAL A 129 6.43 6.04 -0.57
CA VAL A 129 6.89 5.58 -1.89
C VAL A 129 5.73 5.08 -2.74
N GLY A 130 4.77 4.35 -2.17
CA GLY A 130 3.58 3.89 -2.90
C GLY A 130 2.76 5.03 -3.51
N PRO A 131 2.27 6.00 -2.70
CA PRO A 131 1.60 7.20 -3.18
C PRO A 131 2.40 7.99 -4.22
N VAL A 132 3.70 8.18 -3.99
CA VAL A 132 4.57 8.94 -4.90
C VAL A 132 4.73 8.20 -6.24
N TRP A 133 4.90 6.88 -6.21
CA TRP A 133 4.97 6.06 -7.41
C TRP A 133 3.67 6.15 -8.22
N GLU A 134 2.51 6.14 -7.56
CA GLU A 134 1.22 6.31 -8.23
C GLU A 134 1.08 7.70 -8.85
N LEU A 135 1.46 8.77 -8.13
CA LEU A 135 1.46 10.13 -8.65
C LEU A 135 2.36 10.27 -9.88
N ALA A 136 3.54 9.65 -9.86
CA ALA A 136 4.46 9.64 -10.99
C ALA A 136 3.89 8.86 -12.19
N ALA A 137 3.27 7.70 -11.94
CA ALA A 137 2.63 6.88 -12.97
C ALA A 137 1.54 7.66 -13.70
N MET A 138 0.62 8.29 -12.95
CA MET A 138 -0.44 9.13 -13.50
C MET A 138 0.09 10.31 -14.32
N ARG A 139 1.17 10.97 -13.88
CA ARG A 139 1.81 12.07 -14.64
C ARG A 139 2.46 11.60 -15.93
N SER A 140 3.02 10.39 -15.93
CA SER A 140 3.67 9.80 -17.10
C SER A 140 2.69 9.14 -18.09
N GLY A 141 1.39 9.06 -17.75
CA GLY A 141 0.38 8.39 -18.56
C GLY A 141 0.56 6.88 -18.66
N LYS A 142 1.29 6.26 -17.71
CA LYS A 142 1.64 4.83 -17.63
C LYS A 142 0.97 4.13 -16.45
#